data_AF-A0A327Q9A5-F1
#
_entry.id   AF-A0A327Q9A5-F1
#
_cell.length_a   1.000
_cell.length_b   1.000
_cell.length_c   1.000
_cell.angle_alpha   90.00
_cell.angle_beta   90.00
_cell.angle_gamma   90.00
#
_symmetry.space_group_name_H-M   'P 1'
#
loop_
_entity.id
_entity.type
_entity.pdbx_description
1 polymer ?
#
loop_
_entity_poly.entity_id
_entity_poly.type
_entity_poly.pdbx_seq_one_letter_code
_entity_poly.pdbx_strand_id
1 'polypeptide(L)'
;MELVHKILIMKKITSTLYIVCIALLSACSSKEDRIALGNPLPASSLKFTVTQTAGYDNELTMEATTPGTIPFWDYGFGVSNERKFKAVIPFAGQYPVKYYAYGKSGPSVDSVSVTVSQNDPNFFSDAKWDLLTNGITGKTWVWAPDNPFKCITGGGNYTDTEPTWWKDNLADATPYLNDKMMFDLNGNYNFVLKTPTKNSPGKFSFNPATMKLSFIGTDISKGQNWNYDVIKLNTNELVIAATHIESWGGYRNFYYFKREGYVYP
;
A
#
# COMPACT_ATOMS: atom_id res chain seq x y z
N MET A 1 38.10 65.92 40.32
CA MET A 1 36.97 65.21 40.97
C MET A 1 36.19 64.35 39.98
N GLU A 2 35.89 64.88 38.78
CA GLU A 2 35.13 64.18 37.73
C GLU A 2 35.80 62.89 37.20
N LEU A 3 37.13 62.87 37.07
CA LEU A 3 37.88 61.71 36.57
C LEU A 3 37.83 60.51 37.53
N VAL A 4 37.93 60.76 38.84
CA VAL A 4 37.89 59.73 39.89
C VAL A 4 36.50 59.09 39.96
N HIS A 5 35.44 59.89 39.80
CA HIS A 5 34.06 59.41 39.76
C HIS A 5 33.80 58.51 38.54
N LYS A 6 34.29 58.88 37.34
CA LYS A 6 34.19 58.05 36.13
C LYS A 6 34.95 56.73 36.25
N ILE A 7 36.14 56.72 36.87
CA ILE A 7 36.92 55.50 37.13
C ILE A 7 36.20 54.55 38.09
N LEU A 8 35.58 55.08 39.15
CA LEU A 8 34.79 54.29 40.10
C LEU A 8 33.52 53.69 39.47
N ILE A 9 32.86 54.44 38.57
CA ILE A 9 31.71 53.94 37.79
C ILE A 9 32.14 52.85 36.81
N MET A 10 33.24 53.06 36.06
CA MET A 10 33.79 52.04 35.16
C MET A 10 34.12 50.74 35.90
N LYS A 11 34.80 50.80 37.06
CA LYS A 11 35.11 49.60 37.86
C LYS A 11 33.85 48.85 38.32
N LYS A 12 32.77 49.57 38.68
CA LYS A 12 31.49 48.96 39.05
C LYS A 12 30.82 48.30 37.85
N ILE A 13 30.77 48.97 36.69
CA ILE A 13 30.21 48.41 35.45
C ILE A 13 30.98 47.18 35.01
N THR A 14 32.32 47.21 35.04
CA THR A 14 33.16 46.04 34.73
C THR A 14 32.89 44.90 35.70
N SER A 15 32.79 45.17 37.00
CA SER A 15 32.49 44.14 38.01
C SER A 15 31.09 43.53 37.84
N THR A 16 30.08 44.33 37.52
CA THR A 16 28.72 43.83 37.25
C THR A 16 28.69 43.00 35.97
N LEU A 17 29.40 43.41 34.92
CA LEU A 17 29.50 42.67 33.67
C LEU A 17 30.18 41.31 33.87
N TYR A 18 31.22 41.23 34.70
CA TYR A 18 31.85 39.95 35.06
C TYR A 18 30.89 38.99 35.77
N ILE A 19 30.08 39.51 36.71
CA ILE A 19 29.09 38.69 37.44
C ILE A 19 27.99 38.18 36.51
N VAL A 20 27.50 39.03 35.59
CA VAL A 20 26.49 38.64 34.59
C VAL A 20 27.06 37.60 33.63
N CYS A 21 28.30 37.77 33.16
CA CYS A 21 28.95 36.77 32.30
C CYS A 21 29.12 35.41 32.99
N ILE A 22 29.47 35.39 34.28
CA ILE A 22 29.58 34.12 35.06
C ILE A 22 28.21 33.47 35.25
N ALA A 23 27.15 34.25 35.49
CA ALA A 23 25.77 33.73 35.62
C ALA A 23 25.20 33.16 34.30
N LEU A 24 25.63 33.69 33.15
CA LEU A 24 25.23 33.15 31.84
C LEU A 24 25.91 31.81 31.52
N LEU A 25 27.07 31.51 32.13
CA LEU A 25 27.77 30.23 31.96
C LEU A 25 27.15 29.10 32.78
N SER A 26 26.44 29.40 33.88
CA SER A 26 25.76 28.40 34.72
C SER A 26 24.36 28.01 34.23
N ALA A 27 23.81 28.71 33.23
CA ALA A 27 22.50 28.39 32.63
C ALA A 27 22.55 27.25 31.59
N CYS A 28 23.74 26.71 31.27
CA CYS A 28 23.94 25.78 30.17
C CYS A 28 23.95 24.29 30.55
N SER A 29 23.65 23.92 31.81
CA SER A 29 23.35 22.53 32.15
C SER A 29 21.84 22.32 32.15
N SER A 30 21.31 21.86 31.02
CA SER A 30 19.92 21.41 30.94
C SER A 30 19.67 20.37 32.04
N LYS A 31 18.71 20.64 32.94
CA LYS A 31 18.16 19.59 33.81
C LYS A 31 17.36 18.65 32.92
N GLU A 32 18.03 17.67 32.35
CA GLU A 32 17.41 16.62 31.56
C GLU A 32 17.06 15.45 32.47
N ASP A 33 15.77 15.22 32.69
CA ASP A 33 15.28 13.93 33.19
C ASP A 33 15.44 12.90 32.07
N ARG A 34 16.66 12.38 31.93
CA ARG A 34 16.98 11.33 30.96
C ARG A 34 16.33 10.03 31.42
N ILE A 35 15.18 9.69 30.85
CA ILE A 35 14.62 8.36 30.97
C ILE A 35 15.51 7.42 30.15
N ALA A 36 16.35 6.65 30.82
CA ALA A 36 17.07 5.56 30.18
C ALA A 36 16.05 4.54 29.69
N LEU A 37 15.98 4.35 28.37
CA LEU A 37 15.27 3.22 27.78
C LEU A 37 16.00 1.96 28.27
N GLY A 38 15.29 1.05 28.94
CA GLY A 38 15.84 -0.25 29.34
C GLY A 38 16.15 -1.12 28.12
N ASN A 39 16.44 -2.41 28.32
CA ASN A 39 16.56 -3.33 27.20
C ASN A 39 15.19 -3.67 26.58
N PRO A 40 15.09 -3.85 25.25
CA PRO A 40 13.91 -4.44 24.62
C PRO A 40 13.60 -5.82 25.21
N LEU A 41 12.33 -6.23 25.16
CA LEU A 41 11.94 -7.57 25.58
C LEU A 41 12.58 -8.62 24.64
N PRO A 42 13.14 -9.73 25.13
CA PRO A 42 13.60 -10.80 24.24
C PRO A 42 12.39 -11.45 23.54
N ALA A 43 12.53 -11.85 22.27
CA ALA A 43 11.46 -12.49 21.51
C ALA A 43 10.90 -13.75 22.21
N SER A 44 11.77 -14.52 22.87
CA SER A 44 11.39 -15.70 23.66
C SER A 44 10.52 -15.40 24.90
N SER A 45 10.40 -14.14 25.31
CA SER A 45 9.50 -13.72 26.39
C SER A 45 8.10 -13.33 25.92
N LEU A 46 7.88 -13.27 24.61
CA LEU A 46 6.59 -12.94 24.04
C LEU A 46 5.62 -14.09 24.28
N LYS A 47 4.41 -13.73 24.75
CA LYS A 47 3.34 -14.68 25.04
C LYS A 47 2.17 -14.36 24.12
N PHE A 48 1.95 -15.24 23.16
CA PHE A 48 0.88 -15.11 22.19
C PHE A 48 0.51 -16.46 21.60
N THR A 49 -0.68 -16.55 21.02
CA THR A 49 -1.15 -17.73 20.30
C THR A 49 -1.74 -17.33 18.96
N VAL A 50 -1.53 -18.18 17.96
CA VAL A 50 -2.20 -18.11 16.66
C VAL A 50 -2.84 -19.48 16.44
N THR A 51 -4.16 -19.51 16.28
CA THR A 51 -4.94 -20.74 16.10
C THR A 51 -5.83 -20.63 14.87
N GLN A 52 -6.04 -21.75 14.19
CA GLN A 52 -6.93 -21.85 13.03
C GLN A 52 -8.27 -22.45 13.44
N THR A 53 -9.38 -21.96 12.89
CA THR A 53 -10.70 -22.55 13.11
C THR A 53 -10.74 -23.95 12.48
N ALA A 54 -11.25 -24.95 13.22
CA ALA A 54 -11.40 -26.30 12.69
C ALA A 54 -12.37 -26.33 11.49
N GLY A 55 -11.92 -26.87 10.35
CA GLY A 55 -12.67 -26.88 9.09
C GLY A 55 -12.57 -25.59 8.27
N TYR A 56 -11.97 -24.53 8.82
CA TYR A 56 -11.76 -23.23 8.18
C TYR A 56 -10.33 -22.75 8.48
N ASP A 57 -9.34 -23.38 7.85
CA ASP A 57 -7.92 -23.09 8.09
C ASP A 57 -7.50 -21.67 7.65
N ASN A 58 -8.30 -21.02 6.81
CA ASN A 58 -8.18 -19.61 6.46
C ASN A 58 -8.58 -18.64 7.60
N GLU A 59 -9.34 -19.08 8.60
CA GLU A 59 -9.75 -18.25 9.74
C GLU A 59 -8.77 -18.37 10.91
N LEU A 60 -8.17 -17.25 11.28
CA LEU A 60 -7.20 -17.17 12.36
C LEU A 60 -7.80 -16.49 13.59
N THR A 61 -7.52 -17.03 14.78
CA THR A 61 -7.66 -16.34 16.05
C THR A 61 -6.27 -16.08 16.63
N MET A 62 -5.92 -14.80 16.76
CA MET A 62 -4.67 -14.30 17.32
C MET A 62 -4.93 -13.72 18.71
N GLU A 63 -4.13 -14.09 19.70
CA GLU A 63 -4.28 -13.61 21.08
C GLU A 63 -2.93 -13.30 21.71
N ALA A 64 -2.79 -12.09 22.27
CA ALA A 64 -1.58 -11.55 22.85
C ALA A 64 -1.74 -11.40 24.36
N THR A 65 -0.93 -12.16 25.10
CA THR A 65 -0.93 -12.19 26.58
C THR A 65 0.37 -11.67 27.19
N THR A 66 1.29 -11.13 26.39
CA THR A 66 2.51 -10.45 26.86
C THR A 66 2.16 -9.25 27.76
N PRO A 67 2.48 -9.28 29.06
CA PRO A 67 2.14 -8.20 30.00
C PRO A 67 2.91 -6.91 29.69
N GLY A 68 2.31 -5.76 30.02
CA GLY A 68 2.99 -4.46 29.95
C GLY A 68 3.37 -4.00 28.53
N THR A 69 2.77 -4.61 27.51
CA THR A 69 3.01 -4.27 26.09
C THR A 69 1.72 -3.90 25.38
N ILE A 70 1.86 -3.12 24.31
CA ILE A 70 0.81 -2.86 23.32
C ILE A 70 0.99 -3.87 22.18
N PRO A 71 0.00 -4.72 21.90
CA PRO A 71 0.11 -5.70 20.83
C PRO A 71 -0.06 -5.04 19.46
N PHE A 72 0.60 -5.59 18.46
CA PHE A 72 0.39 -5.29 17.06
C PHE A 72 0.63 -6.53 16.24
N TRP A 73 -0.28 -6.81 15.31
CA TRP A 73 -0.31 -8.00 14.48
C TRP A 73 -0.18 -7.59 13.02
N ASP A 74 0.62 -8.34 12.28
CA ASP A 74 0.68 -8.31 10.81
C ASP A 74 0.54 -9.74 10.32
N TYR A 75 -0.59 -10.04 9.69
CA TYR A 75 -0.90 -11.37 9.13
C TYR A 75 -0.78 -11.39 7.60
N GLY A 76 -0.10 -10.39 7.00
CA GLY A 76 0.14 -10.28 5.57
C GLY A 76 -1.01 -9.68 4.76
N PHE A 77 -2.25 -9.77 5.25
CA PHE A 77 -3.45 -9.22 4.59
C PHE A 77 -4.12 -8.09 5.37
N GLY A 78 -3.54 -7.73 6.51
CA GLY A 78 -3.98 -6.62 7.34
C GLY A 78 -3.20 -6.54 8.63
N VAL A 79 -3.56 -5.56 9.45
CA VAL A 79 -2.94 -5.31 10.75
C VAL A 79 -4.00 -5.12 11.83
N SER A 80 -3.63 -5.38 13.08
CA SER A 80 -4.51 -5.13 14.24
C SER A 80 -3.68 -4.82 15.48
N ASN A 81 -4.15 -3.95 16.35
CA ASN A 81 -3.55 -3.67 17.66
C ASN A 81 -4.40 -4.22 18.82
N GLU A 82 -5.35 -5.11 18.54
CA GLU A 82 -6.18 -5.72 19.56
C GLU A 82 -5.42 -6.85 20.29
N ARG A 83 -5.79 -7.06 21.57
CA ARG A 83 -5.25 -8.18 22.35
C ARG A 83 -5.75 -9.53 21.86
N LYS A 84 -6.97 -9.59 21.31
CA LYS A 84 -7.56 -10.80 20.76
C LYS A 84 -8.37 -10.42 19.53
N PHE A 85 -8.02 -10.99 18.39
CA PHE A 85 -8.57 -10.62 17.09
C PHE A 85 -8.75 -11.83 16.19
N LYS A 86 -9.77 -11.79 15.33
CA LYS A 86 -10.01 -12.78 14.29
C LYS A 86 -9.75 -12.18 12.91
N ALA A 87 -9.03 -12.92 12.07
CA ALA A 87 -8.72 -12.53 10.71
C ALA A 87 -9.00 -13.66 9.72
N VAL A 88 -9.16 -13.33 8.46
CA VAL A 88 -9.26 -14.29 7.36
C VAL A 88 -8.10 -14.08 6.40
N ILE A 89 -7.42 -15.16 6.03
CA ILE A 89 -6.46 -15.19 4.94
C ILE A 89 -7.15 -15.81 3.72
N PRO A 90 -7.51 -15.03 2.69
CA PRO A 90 -8.36 -15.55 1.61
C PRO A 90 -7.63 -16.46 0.61
N PHE A 91 -6.32 -16.65 0.74
CA PHE A 91 -5.49 -17.35 -0.23
C PHE A 91 -4.89 -18.63 0.33
N ALA A 92 -4.79 -19.66 -0.52
CA ALA A 92 -3.99 -20.84 -0.26
C ALA A 92 -2.50 -20.49 -0.20
N GLY A 93 -1.79 -21.04 0.76
CA GLY A 93 -0.35 -20.82 0.88
C GLY A 93 0.15 -20.92 2.31
N GLN A 94 1.39 -20.49 2.51
CA GLN A 94 2.03 -20.43 3.81
C GLN A 94 2.36 -18.97 4.14
N TYR A 95 1.90 -18.50 5.31
CA TYR A 95 1.96 -17.09 5.69
C TYR A 95 2.58 -16.92 7.08
N PRO A 96 3.56 -16.01 7.24
CA PRO A 96 4.04 -15.64 8.56
C PRO A 96 3.06 -14.66 9.21
N VAL A 97 2.48 -15.04 10.34
CA VAL A 97 1.74 -14.14 11.23
C VAL A 97 2.72 -13.56 12.23
N LYS A 98 2.99 -12.27 12.13
CA LYS A 98 3.94 -11.56 12.98
C LYS A 98 3.23 -10.90 14.13
N TYR A 99 3.77 -11.09 15.32
CA TYR A 99 3.35 -10.43 16.54
C TYR A 99 4.45 -9.48 17.00
N TYR A 100 4.10 -8.20 17.13
CA TYR A 100 4.94 -7.15 17.68
C TYR A 100 4.40 -6.75 19.05
N ALA A 101 5.23 -6.87 20.08
CA ALA A 101 4.93 -6.40 21.42
C ALA A 101 5.68 -5.10 21.68
N TYR A 102 4.97 -3.97 21.64
CA TYR A 102 5.54 -2.66 21.90
C TYR A 102 5.69 -2.43 23.41
N GLY A 103 6.94 -2.49 23.90
CA GLY A 103 7.31 -2.21 25.28
C GLY A 103 7.98 -0.84 25.43
N LYS A 104 8.43 -0.53 26.65
CA LYS A 104 9.08 0.75 26.98
C LYS A 104 10.32 1.06 26.14
N SER A 105 10.99 0.03 25.64
CA SER A 105 12.27 0.13 24.92
C SER A 105 12.14 -0.18 23.43
N GLY A 106 10.94 -0.09 22.88
CA GLY A 106 10.64 -0.41 21.49
C GLY A 106 9.94 -1.77 21.32
N PRO A 107 9.66 -2.16 20.06
CA PRO A 107 8.96 -3.41 19.76
C PRO A 107 9.91 -4.61 19.82
N SER A 108 9.36 -5.71 20.30
CA SER A 108 9.92 -7.05 20.13
C SER A 108 9.02 -7.86 19.22
N VAL A 109 9.58 -8.65 18.32
CA VAL A 109 8.84 -9.37 17.29
C VAL A 109 9.10 -10.87 17.35
N ASP A 110 8.04 -11.65 17.14
CA ASP A 110 8.09 -13.08 16.86
C ASP A 110 7.00 -13.44 15.83
N SER A 111 7.04 -14.64 15.26
CA SER A 111 6.10 -15.04 14.22
C SER A 111 5.73 -16.52 14.26
N VAL A 112 4.50 -16.83 13.84
CA VAL A 112 4.02 -18.20 13.62
C VAL A 112 3.67 -18.36 12.15
N SER A 113 4.16 -19.43 11.53
CA SER A 113 3.79 -19.79 10.16
C SER A 113 2.44 -20.52 10.16
N VAL A 114 1.49 -20.04 9.38
CA VAL A 114 0.18 -20.68 9.17
C VAL A 114 0.06 -21.19 7.74
N THR A 115 -0.64 -22.31 7.55
CA THR A 115 -0.89 -22.88 6.22
C THR A 115 -2.37 -22.89 5.94
N VAL A 116 -2.76 -22.30 4.81
CA VAL A 116 -4.12 -22.30 4.29
C VAL A 116 -4.15 -23.21 3.06
N SER A 117 -5.02 -24.20 3.07
CA SER A 117 -5.05 -25.26 2.05
C SER A 117 -5.64 -24.83 0.71
N GLN A 118 -6.62 -23.92 0.73
CA GLN A 118 -7.35 -23.47 -0.46
C GLN A 118 -7.73 -21.99 -0.38
N ASN A 119 -7.91 -21.36 -1.53
CA ASN A 119 -8.47 -20.00 -1.58
C ASN A 119 -9.88 -20.03 -0.99
N ASP A 120 -10.26 -18.98 -0.28
CA ASP A 120 -11.59 -18.83 0.30
C ASP A 120 -12.63 -18.62 -0.81
N PRO A 121 -13.53 -19.60 -1.04
CA PRO A 121 -14.52 -19.50 -2.10
C PRO A 121 -15.57 -18.42 -1.83
N ASN A 122 -15.81 -18.06 -0.57
CA ASN A 122 -16.74 -17.00 -0.20
C ASN A 122 -16.12 -15.62 -0.44
N PHE A 123 -14.82 -15.47 -0.16
CA PHE A 123 -14.12 -14.22 -0.42
C PHE A 123 -14.08 -13.90 -1.94
N PHE A 124 -13.92 -14.94 -2.77
CA PHE A 124 -13.88 -14.82 -4.22
C PHE A 124 -15.21 -15.18 -4.92
N SER A 125 -16.34 -15.17 -4.20
CA SER A 125 -17.62 -15.65 -4.75
C SER A 125 -18.21 -14.75 -5.85
N ASP A 126 -17.78 -13.49 -5.92
CA ASP A 126 -18.22 -12.59 -6.99
C ASP A 126 -17.57 -12.99 -8.33
N ALA A 127 -18.41 -13.34 -9.31
CA ALA A 127 -17.97 -13.78 -10.64
C ALA A 127 -17.01 -12.80 -11.35
N LYS A 128 -16.97 -11.53 -10.94
CA LYS A 128 -16.01 -10.55 -11.47
C LYS A 128 -14.56 -10.88 -11.15
N TRP A 129 -14.28 -11.64 -10.09
CA TRP A 129 -12.95 -12.20 -9.86
C TRP A 129 -12.53 -13.12 -11.00
N ASP A 130 -13.37 -14.09 -11.39
CA ASP A 130 -13.09 -14.99 -12.50
C ASP A 130 -13.04 -14.26 -13.85
N LEU A 131 -13.85 -13.22 -14.02
CA LEU A 131 -13.78 -12.35 -15.20
C LEU A 131 -12.42 -11.66 -15.29
N LEU A 132 -11.87 -11.11 -14.20
CA LEU A 132 -10.60 -10.40 -14.23
C LEU A 132 -9.38 -11.35 -14.27
N THR A 133 -9.40 -12.42 -13.48
CA THR A 133 -8.19 -13.20 -13.13
C THR A 133 -8.24 -14.65 -13.58
N ASN A 134 -9.41 -15.26 -13.79
CA ASN A 134 -9.54 -16.71 -13.97
C ASN A 134 -8.86 -17.52 -12.82
N GLY A 135 -9.02 -17.05 -11.59
CA GLY A 135 -8.54 -17.72 -10.38
C GLY A 135 -7.03 -17.92 -10.34
N ILE A 136 -6.61 -19.12 -9.90
CA ILE A 136 -5.19 -19.51 -9.78
C ILE A 136 -4.53 -19.69 -11.15
N THR A 137 -5.29 -20.13 -12.16
CA THR A 137 -4.76 -20.36 -13.52
C THR A 137 -4.30 -19.05 -14.18
N GLY A 138 -4.94 -17.94 -13.84
CA GLY A 138 -4.59 -16.63 -14.35
C GLY A 138 -5.25 -16.29 -15.69
N LYS A 139 -5.24 -14.99 -16.00
CA LYS A 139 -5.80 -14.42 -17.23
C LYS A 139 -4.88 -13.35 -17.80
N THR A 140 -4.74 -13.36 -19.12
CA THR A 140 -3.98 -12.36 -19.87
C THR A 140 -4.92 -11.40 -20.59
N TRP A 141 -4.70 -10.11 -20.35
CA TRP A 141 -5.30 -8.99 -21.05
C TRP A 141 -4.26 -8.34 -21.96
N VAL A 142 -4.64 -7.99 -23.17
CA VAL A 142 -3.82 -7.29 -24.16
C VAL A 142 -4.55 -6.02 -24.60
N TRP A 143 -3.83 -5.06 -25.18
CA TRP A 143 -4.47 -3.90 -25.78
C TRP A 143 -5.51 -4.31 -26.83
N ALA A 144 -6.57 -3.52 -26.93
CA ALA A 144 -7.67 -3.76 -27.86
C ALA A 144 -7.66 -2.74 -29.02
N PRO A 145 -6.69 -2.73 -29.94
CA PRO A 145 -6.64 -1.73 -31.02
C PRO A 145 -7.82 -1.85 -32.00
N ASP A 146 -8.44 -3.02 -32.07
CA ASP A 146 -9.57 -3.36 -32.94
C ASP A 146 -10.94 -3.00 -32.35
N ASN A 147 -11.00 -2.48 -31.12
CA ASN A 147 -12.26 -2.08 -30.47
C ASN A 147 -13.05 -1.04 -31.30
N PRO A 148 -14.36 -0.85 -31.04
CA PRO A 148 -15.21 0.04 -31.83
C PRO A 148 -14.74 1.50 -31.92
N PHE A 149 -13.98 1.99 -30.95
CA PHE A 149 -13.45 3.36 -30.93
C PHE A 149 -12.12 3.52 -31.69
N LYS A 150 -11.49 2.41 -32.11
CA LYS A 150 -10.22 2.37 -32.86
C LYS A 150 -9.09 3.17 -32.19
N CYS A 151 -9.00 3.08 -30.87
CA CYS A 151 -7.97 3.69 -30.02
C CYS A 151 -7.69 2.79 -28.81
N ILE A 152 -6.46 2.73 -28.31
CA ILE A 152 -6.16 1.98 -27.08
C ILE A 152 -6.26 2.85 -25.83
N THR A 153 -6.13 4.18 -26.00
CA THR A 153 -6.35 5.17 -24.96
C THR A 153 -7.16 6.37 -25.46
N GLY A 154 -7.83 7.05 -24.55
CA GLY A 154 -8.59 8.27 -24.86
C GLY A 154 -8.97 9.04 -23.60
N GLY A 155 -9.46 10.27 -23.76
CA GLY A 155 -9.86 11.12 -22.64
C GLY A 155 -11.31 11.58 -22.71
N GLY A 156 -11.90 11.87 -21.55
CA GLY A 156 -13.23 12.44 -21.42
C GLY A 156 -13.49 13.03 -20.03
N ASN A 157 -14.72 13.46 -19.79
CA ASN A 157 -15.17 13.93 -18.49
C ASN A 157 -15.17 12.78 -17.48
N TYR A 158 -15.23 13.11 -16.19
CA TYR A 158 -15.33 12.12 -15.11
C TYR A 158 -16.52 11.15 -15.26
N THR A 159 -17.67 11.64 -15.73
CA THR A 159 -18.90 10.87 -15.95
C THR A 159 -18.97 10.20 -17.32
N ASP A 160 -17.94 10.44 -18.16
CA ASP A 160 -17.60 9.67 -19.37
C ASP A 160 -17.91 8.18 -19.18
N THR A 161 -18.30 7.39 -20.18
CA THR A 161 -18.07 5.92 -20.17
C THR A 161 -17.22 5.48 -21.36
N GLU A 162 -16.84 6.45 -22.19
CA GLU A 162 -16.05 6.33 -23.40
C GLU A 162 -15.34 7.68 -23.67
N PRO A 163 -14.36 7.74 -24.59
CA PRO A 163 -13.57 8.94 -24.82
C PRO A 163 -14.36 9.96 -25.62
N THR A 164 -14.50 11.17 -25.09
CA THR A 164 -15.28 12.27 -25.68
C THR A 164 -14.40 13.44 -26.13
N TRP A 165 -13.19 13.57 -25.61
CA TRP A 165 -12.30 14.71 -25.87
C TRP A 165 -11.18 14.39 -26.84
N TRP A 166 -10.52 13.25 -26.64
CA TRP A 166 -9.41 12.81 -27.49
C TRP A 166 -9.31 11.30 -27.50
N LYS A 167 -8.69 10.78 -28.56
CA LYS A 167 -8.36 9.37 -28.76
C LYS A 167 -6.93 9.30 -29.28
N ASP A 168 -6.17 8.29 -28.86
CA ASP A 168 -4.84 8.09 -29.43
C ASP A 168 -4.92 7.57 -30.87
N ASN A 169 -3.88 7.90 -31.63
CA ASN A 169 -3.67 7.32 -32.94
C ASN A 169 -2.97 5.97 -32.78
N LEU A 170 -3.56 4.91 -33.36
CA LEU A 170 -3.00 3.56 -33.27
C LEU A 170 -1.61 3.43 -33.87
N ALA A 171 -1.24 4.26 -34.85
CA ALA A 171 0.10 4.29 -35.41
C ALA A 171 1.15 4.65 -34.34
N ASP A 172 0.82 5.60 -33.46
CA ASP A 172 1.69 6.05 -32.36
C ASP A 172 1.67 5.06 -31.17
N ALA A 173 0.64 4.23 -31.09
CA ALA A 173 0.50 3.20 -30.06
C ALA A 173 1.31 1.92 -30.33
N THR A 174 1.85 1.76 -31.55
CA THR A 174 2.60 0.57 -32.00
C THR A 174 3.64 0.04 -31.00
N PRO A 175 4.44 0.89 -30.31
CA PRO A 175 5.43 0.40 -29.35
C PRO A 175 4.83 -0.39 -28.17
N TYR A 176 3.56 -0.17 -27.85
CA TYR A 176 2.88 -0.74 -26.68
C TYR A 176 1.95 -1.90 -27.02
N LEU A 177 1.54 -2.07 -28.29
CA LEU A 177 0.48 -3.02 -28.68
C LEU A 177 0.78 -4.48 -28.32
N ASN A 178 2.05 -4.82 -28.14
CA ASN A 178 2.49 -6.17 -27.74
C ASN A 178 2.58 -6.35 -26.22
N ASP A 179 2.30 -5.32 -25.44
CA ASP A 179 2.28 -5.40 -23.98
C ASP A 179 1.09 -6.25 -23.51
N LYS A 180 1.33 -7.04 -22.46
CA LYS A 180 0.36 -7.94 -21.86
C LYS A 180 0.28 -7.71 -20.36
N MET A 181 -0.92 -7.78 -19.84
CA MET A 181 -1.23 -7.71 -18.42
C MET A 181 -1.72 -9.06 -17.94
N MET A 182 -1.00 -9.67 -17.01
CA MET A 182 -1.36 -10.97 -16.45
C MET A 182 -1.83 -10.80 -15.01
N PHE A 183 -2.98 -11.38 -14.69
CA PHE A 183 -3.57 -11.39 -13.35
C PHE A 183 -3.78 -12.83 -12.91
N ASP A 184 -3.48 -13.16 -11.67
CA ASP A 184 -3.85 -14.44 -11.06
C ASP A 184 -4.04 -14.29 -9.54
N LEU A 185 -4.69 -15.30 -8.95
CA LEU A 185 -4.96 -15.41 -7.52
C LEU A 185 -4.14 -16.54 -6.87
N ASN A 186 -2.94 -16.83 -7.41
CA ASN A 186 -2.07 -17.88 -6.91
C ASN A 186 -1.30 -17.40 -5.65
N GLY A 187 -1.88 -17.65 -4.48
CA GLY A 187 -1.30 -17.31 -3.18
C GLY A 187 -1.24 -15.81 -2.84
N ASN A 188 -1.65 -14.93 -3.78
CA ASN A 188 -1.74 -13.49 -3.60
C ASN A 188 -2.51 -12.83 -4.77
N TYR A 189 -2.70 -11.51 -4.73
CA TYR A 189 -3.18 -10.71 -5.86
C TYR A 189 -2.03 -10.40 -6.83
N ASN A 190 -1.68 -11.35 -7.70
CA ASN A 190 -0.51 -11.22 -8.56
C ASN A 190 -0.83 -10.45 -9.83
N PHE A 191 0.06 -9.53 -10.19
CA PHE A 191 0.03 -8.80 -11.46
C PHE A 191 1.40 -8.87 -12.13
N VAL A 192 1.45 -9.02 -13.45
CA VAL A 192 2.68 -8.88 -14.23
C VAL A 192 2.39 -8.12 -15.51
N LEU A 193 3.10 -7.00 -15.71
CA LEU A 193 3.19 -6.37 -17.01
C LEU A 193 4.32 -7.04 -17.80
N LYS A 194 3.99 -7.66 -18.93
CA LYS A 194 4.95 -8.21 -19.88
C LYS A 194 5.02 -7.32 -21.10
N THR A 195 6.17 -6.71 -21.33
CA THR A 195 6.50 -6.05 -22.60
C THR A 195 7.35 -7.01 -23.44
N PRO A 196 7.60 -6.71 -24.73
CA PRO A 196 8.49 -7.54 -25.56
C PRO A 196 9.90 -7.73 -24.98
N THR A 197 10.34 -6.85 -24.10
CA THR A 197 11.71 -6.83 -23.56
C THR A 197 11.80 -7.12 -22.07
N LYS A 198 10.69 -7.05 -21.32
CA LYS A 198 10.73 -7.11 -19.85
C LYS A 198 9.44 -7.68 -19.26
N ASN A 199 9.61 -8.51 -18.23
CA ASN A 199 8.55 -8.85 -17.29
C ASN A 199 8.71 -8.00 -16.02
N SER A 200 7.69 -7.21 -15.70
CA SER A 200 7.66 -6.33 -14.53
C SER A 200 6.59 -6.85 -13.56
N PRO A 201 6.97 -7.55 -12.49
CA PRO A 201 6.01 -8.07 -11.51
C PRO A 201 5.48 -6.94 -10.62
N GLY A 202 4.23 -7.09 -10.20
CA GLY A 202 3.53 -6.20 -9.29
C GLY A 202 2.42 -6.94 -8.55
N LYS A 203 1.59 -6.17 -7.86
CA LYS A 203 0.36 -6.63 -7.22
C LYS A 203 -0.80 -5.78 -7.68
N PHE A 204 -2.02 -6.30 -7.54
CA PHE A 204 -3.23 -5.53 -7.78
C PHE A 204 -4.17 -5.56 -6.58
N SER A 205 -5.11 -4.64 -6.52
CA SER A 205 -6.27 -4.70 -5.64
C SER A 205 -7.51 -4.49 -6.48
N PHE A 206 -8.53 -5.32 -6.30
CA PHE A 206 -9.80 -5.20 -7.00
C PHE A 206 -10.96 -5.26 -6.00
N ASN A 207 -11.84 -4.27 -6.08
CA ASN A 207 -13.09 -4.27 -5.34
C ASN A 207 -14.25 -4.48 -6.33
N PRO A 208 -14.88 -5.68 -6.35
CA PRO A 208 -15.97 -5.97 -7.26
C PRO A 208 -17.25 -5.19 -6.95
N ALA A 209 -17.47 -4.75 -5.72
CA ALA A 209 -18.66 -3.98 -5.34
C ALA A 209 -18.57 -2.53 -5.85
N THR A 210 -17.40 -1.91 -5.75
CA THR A 210 -17.18 -0.52 -6.19
C THR A 210 -16.59 -0.41 -7.59
N MET A 211 -16.27 -1.54 -8.24
CA MET A 211 -15.58 -1.59 -9.53
C MET A 211 -14.29 -0.76 -9.55
N LYS A 212 -13.46 -0.91 -8.51
CA LYS A 212 -12.18 -0.19 -8.39
C LYS A 212 -11.00 -1.13 -8.51
N LEU A 213 -9.99 -0.73 -9.27
CA LEU A 213 -8.77 -1.46 -9.53
C LEU A 213 -7.56 -0.56 -9.22
N SER A 214 -6.54 -1.08 -8.57
CA SER A 214 -5.27 -0.39 -8.37
C SER A 214 -4.11 -1.36 -8.43
N PHE A 215 -2.91 -0.82 -8.60
CA PHE A 215 -1.68 -1.59 -8.75
C PHE A 215 -0.60 -1.12 -7.78
N ILE A 216 0.29 -2.03 -7.39
CA ILE A 216 1.44 -1.74 -6.54
C ILE A 216 2.69 -2.35 -7.17
N GLY A 217 3.78 -1.59 -7.21
CA GLY A 217 5.09 -1.99 -7.74
C GLY A 217 5.21 -1.84 -9.25
N THR A 218 4.26 -2.39 -10.00
CA THR A 218 4.16 -2.23 -11.47
C THR A 218 2.74 -1.87 -11.85
N ASP A 219 2.57 -0.86 -12.71
CA ASP A 219 1.29 -0.44 -13.26
C ASP A 219 1.06 -0.99 -14.69
N ILE A 220 -0.12 -0.77 -15.25
CA ILE A 220 -0.43 -1.01 -16.65
C ILE A 220 0.52 -0.25 -17.59
N SER A 221 0.64 -0.70 -18.82
CA SER A 221 1.36 0.08 -19.84
C SER A 221 0.65 1.42 -20.08
N LYS A 222 1.43 2.50 -20.22
CA LYS A 222 0.96 3.91 -20.22
C LYS A 222 0.20 4.34 -18.95
N GLY A 223 0.27 3.55 -17.87
CA GLY A 223 -0.26 3.90 -16.56
C GLY A 223 0.58 4.97 -15.85
N GLN A 224 -0.03 5.64 -14.88
CA GLN A 224 0.59 6.72 -14.09
C GLN A 224 0.57 6.43 -12.58
N ASN A 225 0.42 5.17 -12.21
CA ASN A 225 0.25 4.67 -10.84
C ASN A 225 -0.97 5.29 -10.15
N TRP A 226 -2.08 5.36 -10.88
CA TRP A 226 -3.36 5.89 -10.39
C TRP A 226 -4.28 4.77 -9.90
N ASN A 227 -5.36 5.16 -9.25
CA ASN A 227 -6.52 4.27 -9.06
C ASN A 227 -7.39 4.31 -10.32
N TYR A 228 -7.93 3.16 -10.69
CA TYR A 228 -8.73 2.98 -11.88
C TYR A 228 -10.15 2.57 -11.52
N ASP A 229 -11.12 3.20 -12.18
CA ASP A 229 -12.50 2.73 -12.20
C ASP A 229 -12.65 1.72 -13.35
N VAL A 230 -13.22 0.55 -13.07
CA VAL A 230 -13.49 -0.49 -14.06
C VAL A 230 -14.82 -0.15 -14.74
N ILE A 231 -14.73 0.34 -15.97
CA ILE A 231 -15.89 0.81 -16.75
C ILE A 231 -16.62 -0.36 -17.39
N LYS A 232 -15.87 -1.36 -17.84
CA LYS A 232 -16.42 -2.57 -18.45
C LYS A 232 -15.56 -3.77 -18.05
N LEU A 233 -16.21 -4.83 -17.60
CA LEU A 233 -15.57 -6.11 -17.32
C LEU A 233 -16.53 -7.23 -17.73
N ASN A 234 -16.11 -8.00 -18.73
CA ASN A 234 -16.78 -9.23 -19.13
C ASN A 234 -15.73 -10.27 -19.57
N THR A 235 -16.16 -11.37 -20.17
CA THR A 235 -15.26 -12.47 -20.58
C THR A 235 -14.14 -12.03 -21.53
N ASN A 236 -14.39 -11.01 -22.36
CA ASN A 236 -13.50 -10.61 -23.45
C ASN A 236 -13.01 -9.17 -23.37
N GLU A 237 -13.64 -8.31 -22.57
CA GLU A 237 -13.37 -6.87 -22.54
C GLU A 237 -13.06 -6.41 -21.11
N LEU A 238 -11.98 -5.65 -20.97
CA LEU A 238 -11.60 -4.92 -19.76
C LEU A 238 -11.35 -3.48 -20.17
N VAL A 239 -12.21 -2.57 -19.73
CA VAL A 239 -12.04 -1.14 -19.92
C VAL A 239 -11.91 -0.51 -18.55
N ILE A 240 -10.80 0.19 -18.35
CA ILE A 240 -10.53 0.91 -17.11
C ILE A 240 -10.31 2.39 -17.40
N ALA A 241 -10.68 3.24 -16.46
CA ALA A 241 -10.48 4.67 -16.55
C ALA A 241 -9.72 5.17 -15.33
N ALA A 242 -8.62 5.87 -15.55
CA ALA A 242 -7.85 6.51 -14.49
C ALA A 242 -8.45 7.90 -14.24
N THR A 243 -8.97 8.12 -13.04
CA THR A 243 -9.68 9.36 -12.69
C THR A 243 -8.73 10.38 -12.07
N HIS A 244 -8.73 11.61 -12.61
CA HIS A 244 -8.13 12.77 -11.97
C HIS A 244 -9.24 13.69 -11.43
N ILE A 245 -9.38 13.77 -10.11
CA ILE A 245 -10.37 14.65 -9.47
C ILE A 245 -9.69 15.99 -9.18
N GLU A 246 -9.99 17.02 -9.97
CA GLU A 246 -9.77 18.42 -9.56
C GLU A 246 -11.11 19.06 -9.20
N SER A 247 -11.07 20.05 -8.31
CA SER A 247 -12.22 20.80 -7.79
C SER A 247 -13.11 21.51 -8.84
N TRP A 248 -12.80 21.42 -10.14
CA TRP A 248 -13.44 22.20 -11.20
C TRP A 248 -14.00 21.39 -12.39
N GLY A 249 -14.11 20.07 -12.29
CA GLY A 249 -14.90 19.31 -13.29
C GLY A 249 -14.44 17.90 -13.62
N GLY A 250 -13.23 17.51 -13.21
CA GLY A 250 -12.71 16.14 -13.31
C GLY A 250 -12.56 15.60 -14.74
N TYR A 251 -11.41 15.01 -15.05
CA TYR A 251 -11.21 14.29 -16.30
C TYR A 251 -10.72 12.87 -16.02
N ARG A 252 -10.85 11.99 -17.01
CA ARG A 252 -10.33 10.64 -16.91
C ARG A 252 -9.79 10.12 -18.23
N ASN A 253 -8.77 9.27 -18.13
CA ASN A 253 -8.16 8.60 -19.26
C ASN A 253 -8.64 7.15 -19.31
N PHE A 254 -9.22 6.76 -20.44
CA PHE A 254 -9.66 5.41 -20.73
C PHE A 254 -8.53 4.56 -21.29
N TYR A 255 -8.55 3.28 -20.94
CA TYR A 255 -7.61 2.26 -21.40
C TYR A 255 -8.40 1.03 -21.81
N TYR A 256 -8.20 0.59 -23.06
CA TYR A 256 -8.99 -0.48 -23.68
C TYR A 256 -8.19 -1.76 -23.80
N PHE A 257 -8.63 -2.79 -23.08
CA PHE A 257 -8.04 -4.11 -23.13
C PHE A 257 -9.06 -5.16 -23.56
N LYS A 258 -8.53 -6.26 -24.08
CA LYS A 258 -9.27 -7.46 -24.42
C LYS A 258 -8.55 -8.70 -23.95
N ARG A 259 -9.30 -9.78 -23.78
CA ARG A 259 -8.72 -11.09 -23.51
C ARG A 259 -7.78 -11.48 -24.65
N GLU A 260 -6.61 -12.02 -24.33
CA GLU A 260 -5.68 -12.52 -25.33
C GLU A 260 -6.37 -13.54 -26.26
N GLY A 261 -6.20 -13.37 -27.57
CA GLY A 261 -6.84 -14.20 -28.60
C GLY A 261 -8.27 -13.78 -29.00
N TYR A 262 -8.89 -12.82 -28.32
CA TYR A 262 -10.17 -12.26 -28.74
C TYR A 262 -9.98 -11.23 -29.87
N VAL A 263 -10.93 -11.19 -30.80
CA VAL A 263 -11.02 -10.20 -31.89
C VAL A 263 -12.40 -9.58 -31.82
N TYR A 264 -12.46 -8.24 -31.84
CA TYR A 264 -13.74 -7.54 -31.87
C TYR A 264 -14.44 -7.80 -33.22
N PRO A 265 -15.78 -7.96 -33.22
CA PRO A 265 -16.55 -8.12 -34.45
C PRO A 265 -16.54 -6.88 -35.33
#